data_AF-A0A5C7YDE8-F1
#
_entry.id   AF-A0A5C7YDE8-F1
#
_cell.length_a   1.000
_cell.length_b   1.000
_cell.length_c   1.000
_cell.angle_alpha   90.00
_cell.angle_beta   90.00
_cell.angle_gamma   90.00
#
_symmetry.space_group_name_H-M   'P 1'
#
loop_
_entity.id
_entity.type
_entity.pdbx_description
1 polymer ?
#
loop_
_entity_poly.entity_id
_entity_poly.type
_entity_poly.pdbx_seq_one_letter_code
_entity_poly.pdbx_strand_id
1 'polypeptide(L)'
;MDVRFVRRIVVNPSTPPAPSLRSLPSGHTLIEAGQRGPVWRVLSGVLRLERPGQDGQMLVQLALPGDLIGVEALCAQAHAYSASALVHAEVEPVIIHGELGHYATMAKAFLQQQRQTLDMMRLRSGPIQQRVAYLLTVLGKDKEGRLRPVQRDELPTLREMAQIVDSALETVCRELNVLLPRPSVGRKPVKTPAAKQRSRWVRPAAPAMALAA
;
A
#
# COMPACT_ATOMS: atom_id res chain seq x y z
N MET A 1 32.29 -54.92 -27.76
CA MET A 1 32.67 -53.51 -28.01
C MET A 1 31.38 -52.70 -28.08
N ASP A 2 31.18 -51.82 -27.11
CA ASP A 2 29.98 -51.06 -26.78
C ASP A 2 30.05 -49.67 -27.44
N VAL A 3 29.01 -49.24 -28.15
CA VAL A 3 28.92 -47.87 -28.69
C VAL A 3 27.53 -47.31 -28.35
N ARG A 4 27.43 -46.71 -27.16
CA ARG A 4 26.32 -45.88 -26.73
C ARG A 4 26.31 -44.58 -27.53
N PHE A 5 25.33 -44.40 -28.41
CA PHE A 5 25.04 -43.11 -29.02
C PHE A 5 23.98 -42.37 -28.19
N VAL A 6 24.44 -41.31 -27.54
CA VAL A 6 23.67 -40.39 -26.71
C VAL A 6 22.64 -39.66 -27.59
N ARG A 7 21.34 -39.86 -27.32
CA ARG A 7 20.29 -38.97 -27.84
C ARG A 7 20.45 -37.60 -27.18
N ARG A 8 20.95 -36.65 -27.96
CA ARG A 8 21.04 -35.22 -27.63
C ARG A 8 19.62 -34.70 -27.38
N ILE A 9 19.30 -34.35 -26.14
CA ILE A 9 18.11 -33.57 -25.80
C ILE A 9 18.31 -32.21 -26.46
N VAL A 10 17.60 -31.97 -27.55
CA VAL A 10 17.44 -30.63 -28.10
C VAL A 10 16.59 -29.88 -27.09
N VAL A 11 17.23 -29.13 -26.21
CA VAL A 11 16.56 -28.13 -25.37
C VAL A 11 16.07 -27.06 -26.34
N ASN A 12 14.78 -27.10 -26.65
CA ASN A 12 14.11 -26.06 -27.41
C ASN A 12 14.28 -24.75 -26.61
N PRO A 13 14.77 -23.64 -27.20
CA PRO A 13 14.73 -22.36 -26.51
C PRO A 13 13.25 -21.98 -26.41
N SER A 14 12.64 -22.27 -25.27
CA SER A 14 11.27 -21.88 -24.98
C SER A 14 11.17 -20.37 -25.18
N THR A 15 10.48 -19.94 -26.22
CA THR A 15 10.03 -18.56 -26.38
C THR A 15 9.39 -18.16 -25.06
N PRO A 16 9.86 -17.08 -24.39
CA PRO A 16 9.26 -16.68 -23.13
C PRO A 16 7.77 -16.47 -23.38
N PRO A 17 6.88 -16.98 -22.51
CA PRO A 17 5.45 -16.79 -22.67
C PRO A 17 5.18 -15.30 -22.87
N ALA A 18 4.31 -14.98 -23.83
CA ALA A 18 3.87 -13.60 -24.04
C ALA A 18 3.48 -13.03 -22.68
N PRO A 19 4.02 -11.86 -22.29
CA PRO A 19 3.74 -11.36 -20.97
C PRO A 19 2.21 -11.18 -20.85
N SER A 20 1.65 -11.66 -19.76
CA SER A 20 0.22 -11.66 -19.48
C SER A 20 -0.04 -10.89 -18.20
N LEU A 21 -1.31 -10.61 -17.90
CA LEU A 21 -1.73 -10.15 -16.58
C LEU A 21 -1.10 -11.03 -15.48
N ARG A 22 -0.55 -10.41 -14.44
CA ARG A 22 0.01 -11.07 -13.26
C ARG A 22 -0.65 -10.56 -12.00
N SER A 23 -1.07 -11.49 -11.16
CA SER A 23 -1.49 -11.25 -9.78
C SER A 23 -0.30 -11.48 -8.85
N LEU A 24 0.03 -10.48 -8.04
CA LEU A 24 1.18 -10.49 -7.15
C LEU A 24 0.67 -10.40 -5.70
N PRO A 25 0.80 -11.49 -4.91
CA PRO A 25 0.60 -11.40 -3.48
C PRO A 25 1.63 -10.45 -2.84
N SER A 26 1.31 -9.92 -1.66
CA SER A 26 2.23 -9.08 -0.90
C SER A 26 3.61 -9.75 -0.75
N GLY A 27 4.67 -8.96 -0.92
CA GLY A 27 6.06 -9.41 -0.87
C GLY A 27 6.59 -10.06 -2.15
N HIS A 28 5.75 -10.40 -3.13
CA HIS A 28 6.23 -11.02 -4.38
C HIS A 28 6.91 -10.01 -5.30
N THR A 29 8.04 -10.41 -5.86
CA THR A 29 8.83 -9.60 -6.80
C THR A 29 8.32 -9.77 -8.24
N LEU A 30 8.07 -8.65 -8.92
CA LEU A 30 7.70 -8.59 -10.33
C LEU A 30 8.92 -8.62 -11.25
N ILE A 31 9.90 -7.77 -10.95
CA ILE A 31 11.17 -7.62 -11.68
C ILE A 31 12.30 -7.38 -10.68
N GLU A 32 13.51 -7.78 -11.06
CA GLU A 32 14.73 -7.48 -10.31
C GLU A 32 15.60 -6.48 -11.07
N ALA A 33 16.28 -5.61 -10.32
CA ALA A 33 17.26 -4.68 -10.88
C ALA A 33 18.35 -5.44 -11.65
N GLY A 34 18.76 -4.87 -12.79
CA GLY A 34 19.76 -5.46 -13.69
C GLY A 34 19.19 -6.48 -14.69
N GLN A 35 17.96 -6.96 -14.50
CA GLN A 35 17.30 -7.80 -15.50
C GLN A 35 16.75 -6.98 -16.68
N ARG A 36 16.70 -7.59 -17.86
CA ARG A 36 15.99 -7.04 -19.02
C ARG A 36 14.59 -7.63 -19.09
N GLY A 37 13.60 -6.80 -19.40
CA GLY A 37 12.20 -7.21 -19.45
C GLY A 37 11.31 -6.13 -20.05
N PRO A 38 10.00 -6.42 -20.16
CA PRO A 38 9.05 -5.45 -20.71
C PRO A 38 8.75 -4.33 -19.70
N VAL A 39 8.10 -3.28 -20.19
CA VAL A 39 7.43 -2.31 -19.33
C VAL A 39 6.14 -2.92 -18.82
N TRP A 40 5.88 -2.79 -17.52
CA TRP A 40 4.63 -3.21 -16.89
C TRP A 40 3.80 -2.00 -16.49
N ARG A 41 2.48 -2.17 -16.40
CA ARG A 41 1.54 -1.21 -15.84
C ARG A 41 0.90 -1.80 -14.60
N VAL A 42 0.83 -1.01 -13.53
CA VAL A 42 0.07 -1.34 -12.33
C VAL A 42 -1.41 -1.10 -12.58
N LEU A 43 -2.23 -2.12 -12.43
CA LEU A 43 -3.69 -2.04 -12.55
C LEU A 43 -4.37 -1.82 -11.20
N SER A 44 -3.84 -2.45 -10.15
CA SER A 44 -4.35 -2.34 -8.79
C SER A 44 -3.23 -2.62 -7.78
N GLY A 45 -3.44 -2.19 -6.54
CA GLY A 45 -2.46 -2.34 -5.46
C GLY A 45 -1.32 -1.32 -5.54
N VAL A 46 -0.26 -1.57 -4.77
CA VAL A 46 0.93 -0.72 -4.70
C VAL A 46 2.16 -1.60 -4.78
N LEU A 47 3.13 -1.20 -5.60
CA LEU A 47 4.45 -1.82 -5.63
C LEU A 47 5.47 -0.87 -5.00
N ARG A 48 6.45 -1.44 -4.29
CA ARG A 48 7.65 -0.71 -3.88
C ARG A 48 8.74 -0.88 -4.94
N LEU A 49 9.42 0.22 -5.25
CA LEU A 49 10.60 0.26 -6.08
C LEU A 49 11.83 0.39 -5.19
N GLU A 50 12.73 -0.57 -5.32
CA GLU A 50 13.87 -0.73 -4.44
C GLU A 50 15.15 -0.85 -5.26
N ARG A 51 16.25 -0.38 -4.66
CA ARG A 51 17.60 -0.62 -5.16
C ARG A 51 18.44 -1.28 -4.08
N PRO A 52 19.49 -2.03 -4.46
CA PRO A 52 20.53 -2.39 -3.51
C PRO A 52 21.13 -1.13 -2.88
N GLY A 53 21.12 -1.07 -1.55
CA GLY A 53 21.78 -0.09 -0.71
C GLY A 53 22.81 -0.77 0.21
N GLN A 54 23.49 0.01 1.05
CA GLN A 54 24.56 -0.50 1.94
C GLN A 54 24.04 -1.52 2.97
N ASP A 55 22.81 -1.34 3.47
CA ASP A 55 22.20 -2.16 4.52
C ASP A 55 21.06 -3.06 4.00
N GLY A 56 21.06 -3.37 2.70
CA GLY A 56 20.02 -4.17 2.04
C GLY A 56 19.20 -3.37 1.02
N GLN A 57 17.93 -3.76 0.81
CA GLN A 57 17.06 -3.09 -0.15
C GLN A 57 16.65 -1.71 0.36
N MET A 58 17.00 -0.67 -0.41
CA MET A 58 16.65 0.71 -0.13
C MET A 58 15.40 1.07 -0.93
N LEU A 59 14.32 1.42 -0.21
CA LEU A 59 13.11 1.97 -0.82
C LEU A 59 13.41 3.30 -1.51
N VAL A 60 13.12 3.36 -2.81
CA VAL A 60 13.27 4.54 -3.65
C VAL A 60 11.93 5.26 -3.78
N GLN A 61 10.94 4.57 -4.33
CA GLN A 61 9.63 5.13 -4.66
C GLN A 61 8.52 4.07 -4.52
N LEU A 62 7.27 4.52 -4.51
CA LEU A 62 6.09 3.67 -4.64
C LEU A 62 5.48 3.84 -6.03
N ALA A 63 5.05 2.73 -6.61
CA ALA A 63 4.27 2.69 -7.83
C ALA A 63 2.79 2.40 -7.52
N LEU A 64 1.92 3.24 -8.05
CA LEU A 64 0.48 3.27 -7.80
C LEU A 64 -0.28 2.80 -9.04
N PRO A 65 -1.59 2.52 -8.94
CA PRO A 65 -2.39 2.18 -10.10
C PRO A 65 -2.26 3.22 -11.24
N GLY A 66 -2.05 2.73 -12.45
CA GLY A 66 -1.73 3.53 -13.65
C GLY A 66 -0.24 3.69 -13.93
N ASP A 67 0.63 3.44 -12.95
CA ASP A 67 2.07 3.61 -13.11
C ASP A 67 2.72 2.56 -13.99
N LEU A 68 3.79 2.97 -14.64
CA LEU A 68 4.69 2.15 -15.42
C LEU A 68 5.89 1.69 -14.57
N ILE A 69 6.28 0.43 -14.74
CA ILE A 69 7.41 -0.22 -14.08
C ILE A 69 8.38 -0.75 -15.14
N GLY A 70 9.68 -0.63 -14.89
CA GLY A 70 10.71 -1.06 -15.84
C GLY A 70 10.82 -0.14 -17.06
N VAL A 71 10.52 1.14 -16.89
CA VAL A 71 10.51 2.16 -17.96
C VAL A 71 11.87 2.35 -18.64
N GLU A 72 12.95 1.89 -18.01
CA GLU A 72 14.30 1.84 -18.59
C GLU A 72 14.35 0.99 -19.87
N ALA A 73 13.45 0.01 -19.99
CA ALA A 73 13.32 -0.82 -21.19
C ALA A 73 12.94 0.00 -22.43
N LEU A 74 12.28 1.16 -22.28
CA LEU A 74 12.02 2.10 -23.37
C LEU A 74 13.34 2.61 -23.99
N CYS A 75 14.39 2.75 -23.17
CA CYS A 75 15.71 3.19 -23.60
C CYS A 75 16.68 2.01 -23.86
N ALA A 76 16.15 0.79 -24.07
CA ALA A 76 16.91 -0.45 -24.22
C ALA A 76 17.90 -0.76 -23.07
N GLN A 77 17.64 -0.19 -21.88
CA GLN A 77 18.42 -0.43 -20.66
C GLN A 77 17.81 -1.56 -19.83
N ALA A 78 18.63 -2.13 -18.95
CA ALA A 78 18.14 -3.03 -17.91
C ALA A 78 17.32 -2.26 -16.87
N HIS A 79 16.45 -2.96 -16.15
CA HIS A 79 15.67 -2.35 -15.07
C HIS A 79 16.59 -1.78 -14.00
N ALA A 80 16.38 -0.51 -13.63
CA ALA A 80 17.20 0.14 -12.60
C ALA A 80 16.80 -0.26 -11.18
N TYR A 81 15.55 -0.71 -11.01
CA TYR A 81 14.95 -1.05 -9.73
C TYR A 81 14.43 -2.48 -9.71
N SER A 82 14.45 -3.08 -8.53
CA SER A 82 13.59 -4.21 -8.21
C SER A 82 12.21 -3.68 -7.85
N ALA A 83 11.16 -4.36 -8.30
CA ALA A 83 9.79 -4.01 -7.99
C ALA A 83 9.10 -5.18 -7.29
N SER A 84 8.56 -4.96 -6.10
CA SER A 84 7.80 -5.98 -5.37
C SER A 84 6.48 -5.43 -4.86
N ALA A 85 5.48 -6.31 -4.76
CA ALA A 85 4.16 -5.95 -4.28
C ALA A 85 4.21 -5.59 -2.78
N LEU A 86 3.78 -4.37 -2.44
CA LEU A 86 3.65 -3.91 -1.05
C LEU A 86 2.33 -4.38 -0.42
N VAL A 87 1.29 -4.46 -1.25
CA VAL A 87 -0.01 -5.10 -0.99
C VAL A 87 -0.36 -5.93 -2.23
N HIS A 88 -1.41 -6.74 -2.17
CA HIS A 88 -1.86 -7.48 -3.36
C HIS A 88 -2.01 -6.54 -4.57
N ALA A 89 -1.32 -6.88 -5.66
CA ALA A 89 -1.25 -6.03 -6.83
C ALA A 89 -1.52 -6.82 -8.12
N GLU A 90 -2.14 -6.17 -9.08
CA GLU A 90 -2.30 -6.70 -10.43
C GLU A 90 -1.51 -5.83 -11.41
N VAL A 91 -0.79 -6.48 -12.31
CA VAL A 91 0.03 -5.79 -13.30
C VAL A 91 -0.11 -6.44 -14.67
N GLU A 92 -0.06 -5.63 -15.72
CA GLU A 92 -0.08 -6.09 -17.11
C GLU A 92 1.15 -5.57 -17.85
N PRO A 93 1.67 -6.27 -18.86
CA PRO A 93 2.68 -5.68 -19.73
C PRO A 93 2.07 -4.61 -20.62
N VAL A 94 2.87 -3.60 -20.94
CA VAL A 94 2.49 -2.55 -21.88
C VAL A 94 2.92 -2.97 -23.27
N ILE A 95 1.96 -3.09 -24.18
CA ILE A 95 2.23 -3.26 -25.61
C ILE A 95 2.39 -1.88 -26.24
N ILE A 96 3.56 -1.65 -26.85
CA ILE A 96 3.94 -0.36 -27.43
C ILE A 96 3.99 -0.54 -28.95
N HIS A 97 3.15 0.20 -29.67
CA HIS A 97 3.08 0.16 -31.13
C HIS A 97 3.60 1.44 -31.74
N GLY A 98 4.61 1.31 -32.61
CA GLY A 98 5.19 2.43 -33.37
C GLY A 98 5.86 3.50 -32.49
N GLU A 99 6.44 4.49 -33.16
CA GLU A 99 7.20 5.55 -32.50
C GLU A 99 6.33 6.46 -31.64
N LEU A 100 5.13 6.80 -32.11
CA LEU A 100 4.19 7.64 -31.34
C LEU A 100 3.81 7.00 -30.01
N GLY A 101 3.53 5.69 -30.00
CA GLY A 101 3.24 4.94 -28.78
C GLY A 101 4.43 4.92 -27.83
N HIS A 102 5.65 4.80 -28.38
CA HIS A 102 6.89 4.86 -27.62
C HIS A 102 7.07 6.22 -26.93
N TYR A 103 6.98 7.31 -27.68
CA TYR A 103 7.12 8.67 -27.12
C TYR A 103 6.03 9.00 -26.10
N ALA A 104 4.78 8.62 -26.37
CA ALA A 104 3.68 8.79 -25.42
C ALA A 104 3.92 8.03 -24.11
N THR A 105 4.51 6.84 -24.18
CA THR A 105 4.84 6.03 -23.00
C THR A 105 6.01 6.64 -22.22
N MET A 106 7.05 7.13 -22.90
CA MET A 106 8.15 7.87 -22.27
C MET A 106 7.67 9.15 -21.57
N ALA A 107 6.80 9.94 -22.22
CA ALA A 107 6.26 11.16 -21.63
C ALA A 107 5.45 10.87 -20.35
N LYS A 108 4.65 9.79 -20.36
CA LYS A 108 3.94 9.31 -19.15
C LYS A 108 4.91 8.90 -18.05
N ALA A 109 5.96 8.13 -18.38
CA ALA A 109 6.98 7.72 -17.41
C ALA A 109 7.67 8.92 -16.76
N PHE A 110 7.98 9.96 -17.54
CA PHE A 110 8.59 11.19 -17.03
C PHE A 110 7.69 11.94 -16.04
N LEU A 111 6.42 12.17 -16.40
CA LEU A 111 5.46 12.84 -15.52
C LEU A 111 5.17 12.01 -14.26
N GLN A 112 5.10 10.69 -14.40
CA GLN A 112 4.99 9.77 -13.28
C GLN A 112 6.17 9.92 -12.30
N GLN A 113 7.40 9.99 -12.80
CA GLN A 113 8.58 10.14 -11.94
C GLN A 113 8.51 11.43 -11.11
N GLN A 114 8.04 12.55 -11.68
CA GLN A 114 7.83 13.79 -10.93
C GLN A 114 6.80 13.61 -9.81
N ARG A 115 5.66 12.98 -10.12
CA ARG A 115 4.62 12.68 -9.13
C ARG A 115 5.14 11.78 -8.01
N GLN A 116 5.86 10.71 -8.34
CA GLN A 116 6.44 9.78 -7.37
C GLN A 116 7.45 10.47 -6.44
N THR A 117 8.25 11.41 -6.96
CA THR A 117 9.14 12.23 -6.13
C THR A 117 8.37 13.09 -5.13
N LEU A 118 7.28 13.73 -5.56
CA LEU A 118 6.42 14.51 -4.66
C LEU A 118 5.71 13.63 -3.64
N ASP A 119 5.25 12.44 -4.04
CA ASP A 119 4.64 11.45 -3.17
C ASP A 119 5.61 11.01 -2.07
N MET A 120 6.85 10.67 -2.44
CA MET A 120 7.87 10.26 -1.48
C MET A 120 8.28 11.38 -0.53
N MET A 121 8.35 12.64 -1.00
CA MET A 121 8.55 13.79 -0.12
C MET A 121 7.44 13.91 0.91
N ARG A 122 6.17 13.79 0.51
CA ARG A 122 5.03 13.84 1.43
C ARG A 122 4.99 12.67 2.40
N LEU A 123 5.42 11.49 1.97
CA LEU A 123 5.50 10.30 2.81
C LEU A 123 6.58 10.45 3.89
N ARG A 124 7.61 11.28 3.68
CA ARG A 124 8.79 11.34 4.56
C ARG A 124 8.99 12.68 5.26
N SER A 125 8.34 13.74 4.84
CA SER A 125 8.48 15.08 5.45
C SER A 125 7.24 15.51 6.21
N GLY A 126 7.44 16.26 7.30
CA GLY A 126 6.37 16.81 8.13
C GLY A 126 5.90 15.89 9.28
N PRO A 127 4.78 16.24 9.94
CA PRO A 127 4.27 15.51 11.08
C PRO A 127 3.96 14.05 10.76
N ILE A 128 4.36 13.13 11.64
CA ILE A 128 4.18 11.67 11.42
C ILE A 128 2.72 11.28 11.18
N GLN A 129 1.76 11.88 11.88
CA GLN A 129 0.34 11.60 11.67
C GLN A 129 -0.10 11.91 10.23
N GLN A 130 0.39 13.02 9.66
CA GLN A 130 0.10 13.40 8.26
C GLN A 130 0.75 12.42 7.27
N ARG A 131 2.00 12.00 7.55
CA ARG A 131 2.71 11.02 6.73
C ARG A 131 1.98 9.66 6.70
N VAL A 132 1.52 9.18 7.86
CA VAL A 132 0.75 7.92 7.96
C VAL A 132 -0.63 8.06 7.31
N ALA A 133 -1.33 9.17 7.51
CA ALA A 133 -2.61 9.41 6.84
C ALA A 133 -2.45 9.47 5.31
N TYR A 134 -1.36 10.07 4.83
CA TYR A 134 -1.04 10.10 3.41
C TYR A 134 -0.72 8.71 2.88
N LEU A 135 0.04 7.89 3.61
CA LEU A 135 0.27 6.49 3.24
C LEU A 135 -1.05 5.71 3.10
N LEU A 136 -1.98 5.86 4.03
CA LEU A 136 -3.31 5.23 3.93
C LEU A 136 -4.08 5.70 2.68
N THR A 137 -3.95 6.99 2.34
CA THR A 137 -4.52 7.54 1.10
C THR A 137 -3.90 6.89 -0.14
N VAL A 138 -2.57 6.72 -0.15
CA VAL A 138 -1.83 6.07 -1.22
C VAL A 138 -2.26 4.61 -1.40
N LEU A 139 -2.39 3.86 -0.31
CA LEU A 139 -2.83 2.46 -0.32
C LEU A 139 -4.29 2.30 -0.77
N GLY A 140 -5.13 3.31 -0.54
CA GLY A 140 -6.56 3.30 -0.90
C GLY A 140 -6.87 3.75 -2.32
N LYS A 141 -5.88 4.22 -3.10
CA LYS A 141 -6.11 4.69 -4.48
C LYS A 141 -6.45 3.52 -5.41
N ASP A 142 -7.49 3.68 -6.22
CA ASP A 142 -7.76 2.81 -7.37
C ASP A 142 -7.19 3.39 -8.68
N LYS A 143 -7.38 2.66 -9.78
CA LYS A 143 -6.93 3.05 -11.12
C LYS A 143 -7.58 4.33 -11.67
N GLU A 144 -8.77 4.69 -11.17
CA GLU A 144 -9.43 5.96 -11.48
C GLU A 144 -8.97 7.11 -10.56
N GLY A 145 -8.08 6.84 -9.61
CA GLY A 145 -7.62 7.80 -8.61
C GLY A 145 -8.63 8.04 -7.48
N ARG A 146 -9.69 7.24 -7.40
CA ARG A 146 -10.67 7.33 -6.30
C ARG A 146 -10.07 6.70 -5.04
N LEU A 147 -10.46 7.25 -3.91
CA LEU A 147 -10.05 6.74 -2.60
C LEU A 147 -11.07 5.73 -2.12
N ARG A 148 -10.59 4.53 -1.78
CA ARG A 148 -11.35 3.50 -1.09
C ARG A 148 -10.85 3.37 0.35
N PRO A 149 -11.74 3.09 1.32
CA PRO A 149 -11.31 2.76 2.67
C PRO A 149 -10.37 1.55 2.66
N VAL A 150 -9.20 1.68 3.27
CA VAL A 150 -8.23 0.58 3.40
C VAL A 150 -8.59 -0.25 4.63
N GLN A 151 -8.67 -1.56 4.47
CA GLN A 151 -8.91 -2.46 5.59
C GLN A 151 -7.60 -2.85 6.29
N ARG A 152 -7.66 -3.20 7.58
CA ARG A 152 -6.46 -3.48 8.38
C ARG A 152 -5.69 -4.71 7.94
N ASP A 153 -6.40 -5.69 7.40
CA ASP A 153 -5.87 -6.95 6.85
C ASP A 153 -5.22 -6.76 5.47
N GLU A 154 -5.51 -5.66 4.78
CA GLU A 154 -4.91 -5.28 3.50
C GLU A 154 -3.63 -4.43 3.68
N LEU A 155 -3.32 -4.00 4.91
CA LEU A 155 -2.18 -3.14 5.17
C LEU A 155 -0.85 -3.89 5.02
N PRO A 156 0.22 -3.19 4.58
CA PRO A 156 1.58 -3.71 4.68
C PRO A 156 1.97 -3.97 6.13
N THR A 157 3.08 -4.67 6.33
CA THR A 157 3.62 -4.86 7.67
C THR A 157 4.00 -3.53 8.31
N LEU A 158 3.94 -3.44 9.64
CA LEU A 158 4.37 -2.23 10.36
C LEU A 158 5.82 -1.83 10.05
N ARG A 159 6.68 -2.81 9.76
CA ARG A 159 8.08 -2.57 9.35
C ARG A 159 8.17 -1.89 7.99
N GLU A 160 7.40 -2.36 7.00
CA GLU A 160 7.35 -1.73 5.68
C GLU A 160 6.76 -0.33 5.77
N MET A 161 5.67 -0.15 6.52
CA MET A 161 5.08 1.18 6.74
C MET A 161 6.10 2.15 7.38
N ALA A 162 6.82 1.70 8.40
CA ALA A 162 7.88 2.46 9.07
C ALA A 162 9.01 2.88 8.11
N GLN A 163 9.44 1.99 7.22
CA GLN A 163 10.45 2.29 6.19
C GLN A 163 9.93 3.30 5.15
N ILE A 164 8.65 3.21 4.78
CA ILE A 164 8.03 4.13 3.82
C ILE A 164 7.96 5.53 4.40
N VAL A 165 7.40 5.67 5.61
CA VAL A 165 7.17 6.98 6.24
C VAL A 165 8.37 7.54 6.99
N ASP A 166 9.50 6.83 6.97
CA ASP A 166 10.74 7.22 7.64
C ASP A 166 10.50 7.55 9.13
N SER A 167 10.09 6.54 9.88
CA SER A 167 9.84 6.64 11.31
C SER A 167 10.05 5.31 12.03
N ALA A 168 10.11 5.34 13.36
CA ALA A 168 10.18 4.12 14.17
C ALA A 168 8.87 3.33 14.10
N LEU A 169 8.98 2.00 14.16
CA LEU A 169 7.85 1.07 14.12
C LEU A 169 6.82 1.36 15.22
N GLU A 170 7.27 1.69 16.43
CA GLU A 170 6.41 2.04 17.57
C GLU A 170 5.58 3.29 17.29
N THR A 171 6.19 4.31 16.69
CA THR A 171 5.51 5.56 16.31
C THR A 171 4.44 5.29 15.26
N VAL A 172 4.75 4.52 14.22
CA VAL A 172 3.77 4.15 13.18
C VAL A 172 2.62 3.34 13.77
N CYS A 173 2.91 2.38 14.65
CA CYS A 173 1.88 1.58 15.31
C CYS A 173 0.90 2.45 16.11
N ARG A 174 1.44 3.44 16.85
CA ARG A 174 0.63 4.40 17.62
C ARG A 174 -0.28 5.22 16.71
N GLU A 175 0.29 5.86 15.67
CA GLU A 175 -0.49 6.70 14.75
C GLU A 175 -1.52 5.89 13.96
N LEU A 176 -1.19 4.68 13.55
CA LEU A 176 -2.12 3.79 12.86
C LEU A 176 -3.32 3.41 13.74
N ASN A 177 -3.12 3.24 15.05
CA ASN A 177 -4.22 2.99 15.99
C ASN A 177 -5.12 4.20 16.22
N VAL A 178 -4.61 5.41 16.02
CA VAL A 178 -5.41 6.64 16.05
C VAL A 178 -6.22 6.79 14.76
N LEU A 179 -5.56 6.63 13.61
CA LEU A 179 -6.15 6.90 12.29
C LEU A 179 -7.10 5.81 11.80
N LEU A 180 -6.82 4.56 12.13
CA LEU A 180 -7.61 3.42 11.70
C LEU A 180 -7.81 2.47 12.88
N PRO A 181 -8.67 2.77 13.88
CA PRO A 181 -8.76 1.99 15.11
C PRO A 181 -9.08 0.50 14.87
N ARG A 182 -8.56 -0.35 15.75
CA ARG A 182 -8.89 -1.79 15.77
C ARG A 182 -10.36 -1.93 16.16
N PRO A 183 -11.17 -2.75 15.47
CA PRO A 183 -12.52 -3.07 15.94
C PRO A 183 -12.43 -3.58 17.38
N SER A 184 -13.18 -2.99 18.31
CA SER A 184 -13.16 -3.41 19.70
C SER A 184 -13.72 -4.83 19.79
N VAL A 185 -12.85 -5.82 20.02
CA VAL A 185 -13.28 -7.17 20.37
C VAL A 185 -13.90 -7.08 21.76
N GLY A 186 -15.24 -6.96 21.80
CA GLY A 186 -16.06 -7.13 22.99
C GLY A 186 -15.62 -6.34 24.23
N ARG A 187 -15.73 -5.01 24.22
CA ARG A 187 -15.82 -4.29 25.50
C ARG A 187 -17.19 -4.65 26.09
N LYS A 188 -17.24 -5.60 27.04
CA LYS A 188 -18.46 -5.87 27.82
C LYS A 188 -18.97 -4.51 28.35
N PRO A 189 -20.27 -4.19 28.21
CA PRO A 189 -20.79 -2.95 28.76
C PRO A 189 -20.44 -2.92 30.24
N VAL A 190 -19.71 -1.89 30.65
CA VAL A 190 -19.47 -1.62 32.07
C VAL A 190 -20.86 -1.43 32.67
N LYS A 191 -21.29 -2.38 33.51
CA LYS A 191 -22.50 -2.23 34.31
C LYS A 191 -22.29 -1.02 35.20
N THR A 192 -22.86 0.11 34.84
CA THR A 192 -22.99 1.26 35.73
C THR A 192 -23.67 0.75 37.00
N PRO A 193 -23.07 0.90 38.20
CA PRO A 193 -23.75 0.48 39.41
C PRO A 193 -25.01 1.35 39.54
N ALA A 194 -26.16 0.68 39.62
CA ALA A 194 -27.45 1.32 39.83
C ALA A 194 -27.35 2.21 41.08
N ALA A 195 -27.57 3.52 40.88
CA ALA A 195 -27.64 4.48 41.97
C ALA A 195 -28.75 4.02 42.93
N LYS A 196 -28.37 3.67 44.17
CA LYS A 196 -29.32 3.41 45.26
C LYS A 196 -30.12 4.69 45.53
N GLN A 197 -31.33 4.73 45.02
CA GLN A 197 -32.31 5.76 45.32
C GLN A 197 -32.68 5.65 46.80
N ARG A 198 -32.12 6.52 47.65
CA ARG A 198 -32.56 6.67 49.04
C ARG A 198 -33.85 7.50 49.02
N SER A 199 -34.99 6.83 49.15
CA SER A 199 -36.29 7.44 49.37
C SER A 199 -36.28 8.21 50.70
N ARG A 200 -36.21 9.54 50.64
CA ARG A 200 -36.41 10.42 51.79
C ARG A 200 -37.90 10.72 51.88
N TRP A 201 -38.58 10.04 52.80
CA TRP A 201 -39.95 10.37 53.19
C TRP A 201 -40.00 11.83 53.68
N VAL A 202 -40.83 12.65 53.04
CA VAL A 202 -41.23 13.97 53.55
C VAL A 202 -42.73 13.88 53.84
N ARG A 203 -43.10 14.09 55.10
CA ARG A 203 -44.50 14.13 55.59
C ARG A 203 -45.20 15.40 55.08
N PRO A 204 -46.53 15.38 54.89
CA PRO A 204 -47.27 16.57 54.52
C PRO A 204 -47.56 17.45 55.75
N ALA A 205 -47.56 18.76 55.57
CA ALA A 205 -48.14 19.72 56.52
C ALA A 205 -49.45 20.26 55.93
N ALA A 206 -50.54 20.16 56.70
CA ALA A 206 -51.86 20.68 56.39
C ALA A 206 -51.92 22.22 56.55
N PRO A 207 -52.89 22.92 55.91
CA PRO A 207 -52.98 24.37 55.97
C PRO A 207 -53.72 24.84 57.23
N ALA A 208 -53.27 25.96 57.82
CA ALA A 208 -54.02 26.70 58.82
C ALA A 208 -54.85 27.79 58.11
N MET A 209 -56.17 27.72 58.26
CA MET A 209 -57.11 28.76 57.86
C MET A 209 -57.23 29.85 58.92
N ALA A 210 -57.44 31.06 58.42
CA ALA A 210 -57.54 32.35 59.08
C ALA A 210 -58.64 32.49 60.15
N LEU A 211 -58.40 33.38 61.11
CA LEU A 211 -59.43 34.10 61.85
C LEU A 211 -59.40 35.59 61.46
N ALA A 212 -60.56 36.04 60.96
CA ALA A 212 -61.23 37.34 61.13
C ALA A 212 -60.40 38.65 61.20
N ALA A 213 -60.65 39.52 60.22
CA ALA A 213 -61.37 40.80 60.40
C ALA A 213 -61.91 41.28 59.04
#